data_AF-A0A0K8VIE7-F1
#
_entry.id   AF-A0A0K8VIE7-F1
#
_cell.length_a   1.000
_cell.length_b   1.000
_cell.length_c   1.000
_cell.angle_alpha   90.00
_cell.angle_beta   90.00
_cell.angle_gamma   90.00
#
_symmetry.space_group_name_H-M   'P 1'
#
loop_
_entity.id
_entity.type
_entity.pdbx_description
1 polymer ?
#
loop_
_entity_poly.entity_id
_entity_poly.type
_entity_poly.pdbx_seq_one_letter_code
_entity_poly.pdbx_strand_id
1 'polypeptide(L)'
;TDKTALLLAEAIEKIKTLRVLNVETNFISPPVIVTLVKALLKCRTIEEFRASNQRSSVLGNKIEMEITELVEKNPSLLRLGLHLEFNDARHRVAAHLQRNIDRIRKDLELR
;
A
#
# COMPACT_ATOMS: atom_id res chain seq x y z
N THR A 1 7.63 -8.23 -13.04
CA THR A 1 6.99 -7.76 -14.29
C THR A 1 5.50 -7.65 -14.07
N ASP A 2 4.83 -6.79 -14.82
CA ASP A 2 3.39 -6.47 -14.65
C ASP A 2 2.47 -7.70 -14.62
N LYS A 3 2.66 -8.64 -15.55
CA LYS A 3 1.86 -9.87 -15.61
C LYS A 3 1.90 -10.66 -14.29
N THR A 4 3.08 -10.82 -13.71
CA THR A 4 3.24 -11.54 -12.43
C THR A 4 2.67 -10.74 -11.26
N ALA A 5 2.80 -9.41 -11.29
CA ALA A 5 2.24 -8.54 -10.26
C ALA A 5 0.70 -8.52 -10.27
N LEU A 6 0.06 -8.64 -11.43
CA LEU A 6 -1.40 -8.80 -11.53
C LEU A 6 -1.87 -10.13 -10.93
N LEU A 7 -1.18 -11.24 -11.22
CA LEU A 7 -1.47 -12.53 -10.59
C LEU A 7 -1.26 -12.48 -9.07
N LEU A 8 -0.25 -11.76 -8.62
CA LEU A 8 -0.01 -11.51 -7.19
C LEU A 8 -1.16 -10.70 -6.57
N ALA A 9 -1.69 -9.68 -7.26
CA ALA A 9 -2.85 -8.93 -6.80
C ALA A 9 -4.06 -9.84 -6.56
N GLU A 10 -4.37 -10.75 -7.50
CA GLU A 10 -5.45 -11.73 -7.32
C GLU A 10 -5.20 -12.69 -6.15
N ALA A 11 -3.94 -13.08 -5.93
CA ALA A 11 -3.57 -13.92 -4.80
C ALA A 11 -3.74 -13.18 -3.46
N ILE A 12 -3.31 -11.92 -3.38
CA ILE A 12 -3.41 -11.07 -2.19
C ILE A 12 -4.85 -11.01 -1.67
N GLU A 13 -5.85 -10.88 -2.56
CA GLU A 13 -7.26 -10.82 -2.16
C GLU A 13 -7.73 -12.06 -1.36
N LYS A 14 -7.06 -13.20 -1.52
CA LYS A 14 -7.41 -14.47 -0.85
C LYS A 14 -6.57 -14.75 0.40
N ILE A 15 -5.47 -14.01 0.60
CA ILE A 15 -4.56 -14.20 1.72
C ILE A 15 -5.20 -13.71 3.02
N LYS A 16 -5.00 -14.48 4.11
CA LYS A 16 -5.53 -14.19 5.45
C LYS A 16 -4.47 -14.19 6.55
N THR A 17 -3.20 -14.32 6.20
CA THR A 17 -2.11 -14.53 7.19
C THR A 17 -0.90 -13.64 6.95
N LEU A 18 -0.67 -13.19 5.71
CA LEU A 18 0.49 -12.36 5.39
C LEU A 18 0.32 -10.97 6.00
N ARG A 19 1.40 -10.51 6.66
CA ARG A 19 1.48 -9.19 7.29
C ARG A 19 2.35 -8.20 6.51
N VAL A 20 3.40 -8.70 5.86
CA VAL A 20 4.38 -7.88 5.15
C VAL A 20 4.49 -8.36 3.71
N LEU A 21 4.34 -7.43 2.76
CA LEU A 21 4.53 -7.67 1.34
C LEU A 21 5.60 -6.72 0.79
N ASN A 22 6.71 -7.30 0.31
CA ASN A 22 7.79 -6.54 -0.33
C ASN A 22 7.93 -6.92 -1.81
N VAL A 23 7.83 -5.93 -2.68
CA VAL A 23 8.04 -6.00 -4.12
C VAL A 23 8.99 -4.89 -4.61
N GLU A 24 9.91 -4.43 -3.76
CA GLU A 24 10.93 -3.42 -4.08
C GLU A 24 11.86 -3.86 -5.22
N THR A 25 12.45 -2.91 -5.93
CA THR A 25 13.50 -3.15 -6.95
C THR A 25 13.05 -4.10 -8.07
N ASN A 26 11.87 -3.82 -8.62
CA ASN A 26 11.25 -4.64 -9.65
C ASN A 26 10.89 -3.82 -10.91
N PHE A 27 10.31 -4.52 -11.88
CA PHE A 27 9.77 -3.95 -13.12
C PHE A 27 8.24 -3.96 -13.06
N ILE A 28 7.66 -3.21 -12.12
CA ILE A 28 6.21 -3.03 -11.98
C ILE A 28 5.85 -1.62 -12.39
N SER A 29 4.93 -1.48 -13.35
CA SER A 29 4.45 -0.19 -13.80
C SER A 29 3.51 0.47 -12.78
N PRO A 30 3.43 1.82 -12.73
CA PRO A 30 2.56 2.53 -11.78
C PRO A 30 1.09 2.07 -11.76
N PRO A 31 0.42 1.80 -12.89
CA PRO A 31 -0.97 1.31 -12.89
C PRO A 31 -1.13 -0.06 -12.19
N VAL A 32 -0.10 -0.91 -12.27
CA VAL A 32 -0.13 -2.23 -11.60
C VAL A 32 0.11 -2.07 -10.10
N ILE A 33 0.88 -1.08 -9.66
CA ILE A 33 1.01 -0.73 -8.24
C ILE A 33 -0.35 -0.30 -7.67
N VAL A 34 -1.13 0.52 -8.40
CA VAL A 34 -2.51 0.85 -8.00
C VAL A 34 -3.34 -0.42 -7.81
N THR A 35 -3.22 -1.36 -8.73
CA THR A 35 -3.94 -2.65 -8.68
C THR A 35 -3.54 -3.48 -7.46
N LEU A 36 -2.25 -3.52 -7.12
CA LEU A 36 -1.76 -4.15 -5.89
C LEU A 36 -2.32 -3.47 -4.64
N VAL A 37 -2.28 -2.14 -4.56
CA VAL A 37 -2.82 -1.39 -3.42
C VAL A 37 -4.33 -1.60 -3.29
N LYS A 38 -5.06 -1.71 -4.41
CA LYS A 38 -6.48 -2.05 -4.41
C LYS A 38 -6.74 -3.46 -3.89
N ALA A 39 -5.88 -4.43 -4.17
CA ALA A 39 -5.99 -5.77 -3.60
C ALA A 39 -5.75 -5.77 -2.08
N LEU A 40 -4.86 -4.90 -1.57
CA LEU A 40 -4.64 -4.73 -0.12
C LEU A 40 -5.91 -4.29 0.62
N LEU A 41 -6.85 -3.59 -0.02
CA LEU A 41 -8.12 -3.20 0.61
C LEU A 41 -9.01 -4.39 0.94
N LYS A 42 -8.96 -5.44 0.12
CA LYS A 42 -9.69 -6.69 0.37
C LYS A 42 -8.96 -7.56 1.40
N CYS A 43 -7.63 -7.51 1.39
CA CYS A 43 -6.78 -8.24 2.34
C CYS A 43 -6.47 -7.42 3.60
N ARG A 44 -7.29 -7.58 4.64
CA ARG A 44 -7.15 -6.81 5.90
C ARG A 44 -6.05 -7.31 6.85
N THR A 45 -5.15 -8.18 6.38
CA THR A 45 -4.07 -8.74 7.22
C THR A 45 -2.72 -8.13 6.93
N ILE A 46 -2.54 -7.53 5.75
CA ILE A 46 -1.28 -6.88 5.38
C ILE A 46 -1.21 -5.52 6.10
N GLU A 47 -0.14 -5.37 6.86
CA GLU A 47 0.19 -4.19 7.65
C GLU A 47 1.30 -3.37 7.00
N GLU A 48 2.15 -4.00 6.18
CA GLU A 48 3.28 -3.34 5.54
C GLU A 48 3.35 -3.72 4.06
N PHE A 49 3.35 -2.71 3.19
CA PHE A 49 3.52 -2.87 1.76
C PHE A 49 4.70 -2.03 1.27
N ARG A 50 5.67 -2.66 0.61
CA ARG A 50 6.86 -2.00 0.07
C ARG A 50 6.95 -2.24 -1.42
N ALA A 51 7.03 -1.16 -2.19
CA ALA A 51 7.13 -1.18 -3.65
C ALA A 51 8.07 -0.09 -4.19
N SER A 52 8.99 0.43 -3.38
CA SER A 52 10.00 1.41 -3.80
C SER A 52 10.96 0.87 -4.87
N ASN A 53 11.71 1.78 -5.52
CA ASN A 53 12.77 1.47 -6.48
C ASN A 53 12.32 0.65 -7.71
N GLN A 54 11.09 0.86 -8.19
CA GLN A 54 10.70 0.31 -9.49
C GLN A 54 11.48 0.99 -10.61
N ARG A 55 11.64 0.30 -11.75
CA ARG A 55 12.23 0.89 -12.96
C ARG A 55 11.55 2.21 -13.37
N SER A 56 10.24 2.29 -13.20
CA SER A 56 9.50 3.56 -13.32
C SER A 56 9.42 4.21 -11.94
N SER A 57 10.38 5.08 -11.63
CA SER A 57 10.42 5.78 -10.34
C SER A 57 9.34 6.86 -10.22
N VAL A 58 8.93 7.44 -11.35
CA VAL A 58 7.87 8.44 -11.43
C VAL A 58 6.52 7.74 -11.58
N LEU A 59 5.62 7.97 -10.62
CA LEU A 59 4.25 7.45 -10.63
C LEU A 59 3.30 8.38 -11.40
N GLY A 60 3.50 9.70 -11.24
CA GLY A 60 2.64 10.75 -11.78
C GLY A 60 1.48 11.11 -10.83
N ASN A 61 1.08 12.39 -10.86
CA ASN A 61 0.12 12.96 -9.90
C ASN A 61 -1.19 12.16 -9.79
N LYS A 62 -1.79 11.81 -10.93
CA LYS A 62 -3.07 11.08 -10.95
C LYS A 62 -2.97 9.73 -10.25
N ILE A 63 -1.87 9.00 -10.46
CA ILE A 63 -1.63 7.69 -9.84
C ILE A 63 -1.38 7.85 -8.35
N GLU A 64 -0.57 8.83 -7.93
CA GLU A 64 -0.31 9.06 -6.50
C GLU A 64 -1.56 9.44 -5.73
N MET A 65 -2.43 10.27 -6.30
CA MET A 65 -3.70 10.64 -5.70
C MET A 65 -4.63 9.42 -5.59
N GLU A 66 -4.69 8.58 -6.61
CA GLU A 66 -5.47 7.34 -6.56
C GLU A 66 -4.94 6.36 -5.50
N ILE A 67 -3.62 6.19 -5.39
CA ILE A 67 -3.00 5.40 -4.31
C ILE A 67 -3.35 5.97 -2.95
N THR A 68 -3.31 7.29 -2.80
CA THR A 68 -3.65 7.97 -1.55
C THR A 68 -5.08 7.69 -1.13
N GLU A 69 -6.05 7.81 -2.04
CA GLU A 69 -7.46 7.48 -1.76
C GLU A 69 -7.68 6.02 -1.40
N LEU A 70 -6.94 5.10 -2.02
CA LEU A 70 -7.01 3.67 -1.69
C LEU A 70 -6.40 3.41 -0.32
N VAL A 71 -5.26 4.03 0.02
CA VAL A 71 -4.62 3.89 1.33
C VAL A 71 -5.52 4.42 2.43
N GLU A 72 -6.20 5.55 2.22
CA GLU A 72 -7.13 6.14 3.20
C GLU A 72 -8.36 5.26 3.50
N LYS A 73 -8.69 4.33 2.60
CA LYS A 73 -9.75 3.34 2.80
C LYS A 73 -9.26 2.07 3.48
N ASN A 74 -7.94 1.90 3.66
CA ASN A 74 -7.34 0.69 4.21
C ASN A 74 -7.11 0.81 5.72
N PRO A 75 -7.88 0.10 6.57
CA PRO A 75 -7.69 0.19 8.00
C PRO A 75 -6.49 -0.63 8.51
N SER A 76 -6.04 -1.67 7.82
CA SER A 76 -4.99 -2.57 8.33
C SER A 76 -3.57 -2.10 8.04
N LEU A 77 -3.39 -1.29 6.99
CA LEU A 77 -2.08 -0.83 6.58
C LEU A 77 -1.48 0.16 7.59
N LEU A 78 -0.26 -0.14 8.04
CA LEU A 78 0.52 0.63 9.01
C LEU A 78 1.75 1.28 8.37
N ARG A 79 2.29 0.67 7.32
CA ARG A 79 3.50 1.14 6.64
C ARG A 79 3.39 1.01 5.14
N LEU A 80 3.66 2.12 4.45
CA LEU A 80 3.76 2.18 2.99
C LEU A 80 5.18 2.58 2.59
N GLY A 81 5.91 1.65 1.98
CA GLY A 81 7.20 1.89 1.34
C GLY A 81 7.00 2.21 -0.13
N LEU A 82 6.59 3.43 -0.46
CA LEU A 82 6.44 3.92 -1.82
C LEU A 82 7.00 5.34 -1.90
N HIS A 83 7.73 5.65 -2.98
CA HIS A 83 8.18 7.01 -3.24
C HIS A 83 7.03 7.82 -3.83
N LEU A 84 6.53 8.79 -3.06
CA LEU A 84 5.51 9.75 -3.49
C LEU A 84 6.20 11.11 -3.71
N GLU A 85 6.11 11.67 -4.91
CA GLU A 85 6.70 12.96 -5.26
C GLU A 85 5.88 14.14 -4.72
N PHE A 86 4.56 13.98 -4.62
CA PHE A 86 3.66 15.06 -4.23
C PHE A 86 3.54 15.20 -2.71
N ASN A 87 3.73 16.43 -2.22
CA ASN A 87 3.64 16.76 -0.79
C ASN A 87 2.27 16.39 -0.19
N ASP A 88 1.18 16.66 -0.90
CA ASP A 88 -0.18 16.38 -0.41
C ASP A 88 -0.39 14.87 -0.18
N ALA A 89 -0.05 14.05 -1.17
CA ALA A 89 -0.10 12.59 -1.09
C ALA A 89 0.72 12.07 0.10
N ARG A 90 1.96 12.56 0.27
CA ARG A 90 2.81 12.20 1.42
C ARG A 90 2.16 12.50 2.77
N HIS A 91 1.63 13.72 2.95
CA HIS A 91 1.03 14.13 4.21
C HIS A 91 -0.23 13.32 4.53
N ARG A 92 -1.11 13.12 3.53
CA ARG A 92 -2.36 12.36 3.70
C ARG A 92 -2.11 10.90 4.04
N VAL A 93 -1.20 10.25 3.30
CA VAL A 93 -0.79 8.87 3.57
C VAL A 93 -0.19 8.76 4.98
N ALA A 94 0.77 9.61 5.33
CA ALA A 94 1.40 9.58 6.66
C ALA A 94 0.37 9.78 7.79
N ALA A 95 -0.54 10.74 7.65
CA ALA A 95 -1.59 11.00 8.63
C ALA A 95 -2.57 9.83 8.76
N HIS A 96 -2.86 9.11 7.67
CA HIS A 96 -3.72 7.93 7.73
C HIS A 96 -3.02 6.74 8.38
N LEU A 97 -1.78 6.45 8.02
CA LEU A 97 -0.98 5.38 8.62
C LEU A 97 -0.79 5.61 10.13
N GLN A 98 -0.53 6.85 10.55
CA GLN A 98 -0.44 7.21 11.96
C GLN A 98 -1.76 6.92 12.70
N ARG A 99 -2.91 7.28 12.12
CA ARG A 99 -4.23 6.97 12.70
C ARG A 99 -4.45 5.46 12.86
N ASN A 100 -4.01 4.65 11.91
CA ASN A 100 -4.13 3.19 12.01
C ASN A 100 -3.24 2.63 13.14
N ILE A 101 -2.00 3.13 13.26
CA ILE A 101 -1.09 2.77 14.36
C ILE A 101 -1.69 3.13 15.72
N ASP A 102 -2.21 4.35 15.87
CA ASP A 102 -2.82 4.82 17.11
C ASP A 102 -4.05 3.99 17.49
N ARG A 103 -4.86 3.58 16.50
CA ARG A 103 -6.03 2.71 16.72
C ARG A 103 -5.61 1.34 17.27
N ILE A 104 -4.58 0.73 16.70
CA ILE A 104 -4.07 -0.57 17.16
C ILE A 104 -3.45 -0.45 18.55
N ARG A 105 -2.70 0.62 18.82
CA ARG A 105 -2.12 0.86 20.15
C ARG A 105 -3.22 0.95 21.22
N LYS A 106 -4.30 1.70 20.97
CA LYS A 106 -5.43 1.81 21.90
C LYS A 106 -6.15 0.47 22.11
N ASP A 107 -6.32 -0.32 21.06
CA ASP A 107 -6.94 -1.66 21.18
C ASP A 107 -6.09 -2.59 22.06
N LEU A 108 -4.76 -2.47 22.01
CA LEU A 108 -3.84 -3.23 22.86
C LEU A 108 -3.88 -2.79 24.33
N GLU A 109 -4.02 -1.48 24.60
CA GLU A 109 -4.11 -0.95 25.97
C GLU A 109 -5.43 -1.31 26.67
N LEU A 110 -6.48 -1.62 25.90
CA LEU A 110 -7.80 -2.01 26.40
C LEU A 110 -7.95 -3.53 26.64
N ARG A 111 -6.93 -4.33 26.31
CA ARG A 111 -6.90 -5.80 26.48
C ARG A 111 -6.05 -6.20 27.68
#